data_AF-A0A7S0EWQ9-F1
#
_entry.id   AF-A0A7S0EWQ9-F1
#
_cell.length_a   1.000
_cell.length_b   1.000
_cell.length_c   1.000
_cell.angle_alpha   90.00
_cell.angle_beta   90.00
_cell.angle_gamma   90.00
#
_symmetry.space_group_name_H-M   'P 1'
#
loop_
_entity.id
_entity.type
_entity.pdbx_description
1 polymer ?
#
loop_
_entity_poly.entity_id
_entity_poly.type
_entity_poly.pdbx_seq_one_letter_code
_entity_poly.pdbx_strand_id
1 'polypeptide(L)'
;MKLYLLACLIASASSETATEPTTTQAKLESGAKITKKASSMPKASNKLRMEMLKWFCAEGSGHDEDRPCKTFSYMQKRLKATDADAKKKLEEEHKATMPTDEAGKKQLGAETREGFLKMYKSFCAQTPPPNPAVCSDESLKKVFERFNQMHQSANKPSPIAPVL
;
A
#
# COMPACT_ATOMS: atom_id res chain seq x y z
N MET A 1 -21.58 -43.89 12.97
CA MET A 1 -21.23 -45.03 12.10
C MET A 1 -20.79 -44.43 10.77
N LYS A 2 -19.49 -44.17 10.53
CA LYS A 2 -18.35 -45.04 10.18
C LYS A 2 -18.54 -45.76 8.83
N LEU A 3 -17.54 -45.52 7.96
CA LEU A 3 -17.20 -46.13 6.66
C LEU A 3 -17.92 -45.60 5.42
N TYR A 4 -17.21 -44.83 4.58
CA TYR A 4 -16.76 -45.33 3.27
C TYR A 4 -15.34 -44.81 2.96
N LEU A 5 -14.42 -45.76 2.96
CA LEU A 5 -13.02 -45.70 2.50
C LEU A 5 -13.02 -46.10 1.02
N LEU A 6 -12.42 -45.30 0.14
CA LEU A 6 -11.87 -45.71 -1.17
C LEU A 6 -11.04 -44.52 -1.70
N ALA A 7 -9.73 -44.42 -1.48
CA ALA A 7 -8.64 -45.24 -2.02
C ALA A 7 -8.60 -45.26 -3.55
N CYS A 8 -7.98 -44.24 -4.16
CA CYS A 8 -7.34 -44.37 -5.47
C CYS A 8 -5.92 -43.78 -5.39
N LEU A 9 -4.99 -44.68 -5.14
CA LEU A 9 -3.57 -44.58 -5.48
C LEU A 9 -3.42 -44.25 -6.97
N ILE A 10 -2.61 -43.25 -7.29
CA ILE A 10 -1.83 -43.28 -8.53
C ILE A 10 -0.39 -42.96 -8.18
N ALA A 11 0.39 -44.02 -8.02
CA ALA A 11 1.84 -44.00 -8.08
C ALA A 11 2.26 -43.75 -9.53
N SER A 12 3.25 -42.90 -9.75
CA SER A 12 4.04 -42.88 -10.99
C SER A 12 5.50 -42.95 -10.59
N ALA A 13 6.13 -44.01 -11.07
CA ALA A 13 7.42 -44.53 -10.68
C ALA A 13 8.58 -43.76 -11.30
N SER A 14 9.73 -43.95 -10.65
CA SER A 14 11.06 -43.42 -10.90
C SER A 14 11.62 -43.65 -12.30
N SER A 15 12.56 -42.80 -12.69
CA SER A 15 13.75 -43.23 -13.44
C SER A 15 14.95 -42.48 -12.90
N GLU A 16 15.75 -43.19 -12.11
CA GLU A 16 17.11 -42.85 -11.75
C GLU A 16 18.02 -43.27 -12.90
N THR A 17 18.87 -42.38 -13.40
CA THR A 17 20.16 -42.78 -13.96
C THR A 17 21.21 -41.76 -13.53
N ALA A 18 22.21 -42.30 -12.83
CA ALA A 18 23.38 -41.62 -12.34
C ALA A 18 24.34 -41.25 -13.50
N THR A 19 24.99 -40.10 -13.39
CA THR A 19 26.36 -39.90 -13.88
C THR A 19 27.00 -38.75 -13.10
N GLU A 20 27.93 -39.07 -12.18
CA GLU A 20 28.94 -38.10 -11.78
C GLU A 20 29.91 -37.90 -12.96
N PRO A 21 30.46 -36.68 -13.15
CA PRO A 21 31.81 -36.45 -12.63
C PRO A 21 32.07 -35.04 -12.09
N THR A 22 32.92 -35.01 -11.05
CA THR A 22 34.02 -34.07 -10.84
C THR A 22 33.70 -32.60 -10.49
N THR A 23 33.89 -32.29 -9.20
CA THR A 23 34.62 -31.15 -8.63
C THR A 23 35.00 -30.02 -9.59
N THR A 24 34.47 -28.80 -9.36
CA THR A 24 35.27 -27.58 -9.08
C THR A 24 34.34 -26.51 -8.51
N GLN A 25 34.81 -25.85 -7.45
CA GLN A 25 34.17 -24.76 -6.73
C GLN A 25 33.99 -23.49 -7.60
N ALA A 26 32.82 -22.87 -7.52
CA ALA A 26 32.60 -21.42 -7.56
C ALA A 26 31.19 -21.15 -7.03
N LYS A 27 31.03 -20.79 -5.75
CA LYS A 27 30.85 -19.40 -5.30
C LYS A 27 29.84 -18.64 -6.17
N LEU A 28 28.58 -18.57 -5.74
CA LEU A 28 27.85 -17.31 -5.57
C LEU A 28 26.48 -17.58 -4.88
N GLU A 29 26.36 -16.95 -3.71
CA GLU A 29 25.17 -16.21 -3.26
C GLU A 29 23.87 -16.97 -2.99
N SER A 30 23.79 -17.43 -1.73
CA SER A 30 22.68 -17.27 -0.79
C SER A 30 21.51 -16.45 -1.36
N GLY A 31 20.49 -17.17 -1.84
CA GLY A 31 19.18 -16.64 -2.14
C GLY A 31 18.50 -16.16 -0.87
N ALA A 32 18.84 -14.95 -0.43
CA ALA A 32 18.09 -14.22 0.57
C ALA A 32 16.68 -13.99 0.01
N LYS A 33 15.72 -14.84 0.41
CA LYS A 33 14.31 -14.51 0.39
C LYS A 33 14.16 -13.20 1.15
N ILE A 34 14.10 -12.08 0.43
CA ILE A 34 13.60 -10.82 0.96
C ILE A 34 12.11 -11.04 1.17
N THR A 35 11.75 -11.66 2.29
CA THR A 35 10.46 -11.40 2.93
C THR A 35 10.42 -9.92 3.20
N LYS A 36 9.84 -9.15 2.26
CA LYS A 36 9.43 -7.77 2.49
C LYS A 36 8.44 -7.83 3.64
N LYS A 37 8.95 -7.74 4.87
CA LYS A 37 8.14 -7.62 6.08
C LYS A 37 7.33 -6.35 5.86
N ALA A 38 6.03 -6.52 5.58
CA ALA A 38 5.10 -5.40 5.50
C ALA A 38 5.32 -4.60 6.77
N SER A 39 5.78 -3.36 6.65
CA SER A 39 6.06 -2.49 7.78
C SER A 39 4.71 -2.14 8.41
N SER A 40 4.25 -3.00 9.30
CA SER A 40 3.11 -2.75 10.16
C SER A 40 3.46 -1.54 11.01
N MET A 41 2.87 -0.40 10.69
CA MET A 41 3.07 0.80 11.48
C MET A 41 2.41 0.65 12.85
N PRO A 42 2.98 1.26 13.91
CA PRO A 42 2.44 1.16 15.25
C PRO A 42 0.94 1.52 15.30
N LYS A 43 0.14 0.76 16.06
CA LYS A 43 -1.31 0.96 16.19
C LYS A 43 -1.70 2.40 16.55
N ALA A 44 -0.87 3.08 17.38
CA ALA A 44 -1.06 4.49 17.73
C ALA A 44 -1.03 5.42 16.51
N SER A 45 -0.11 5.19 15.57
CA SER A 45 -0.02 5.98 14.33
C SER A 45 -1.24 5.80 13.42
N ASN A 46 -1.91 4.64 13.49
CA ASN A 46 -3.14 4.41 12.74
C ASN A 46 -4.31 5.22 13.31
N LYS A 47 -4.43 5.35 14.64
CA LYS A 47 -5.45 6.22 15.26
C LYS A 47 -5.28 7.67 14.81
N LEU A 48 -4.06 8.18 14.88
CA LEU A 48 -3.73 9.55 14.48
C LEU A 48 -4.00 9.79 12.98
N ARG A 49 -3.68 8.82 12.10
CA ARG A 49 -4.07 8.91 10.67
C ARG A 49 -5.57 8.97 10.46
N MET A 50 -6.34 8.19 11.20
CA MET A 50 -7.80 8.19 11.07
C MET A 50 -8.41 9.50 11.55
N GLU A 51 -7.83 10.15 12.56
CA GLU A 51 -8.25 11.48 13.01
C GLU A 51 -7.99 12.54 11.95
N MET A 52 -6.81 12.53 11.31
CA MET A 52 -6.56 13.40 10.17
C MET A 52 -7.53 13.16 9.02
N LEU A 53 -7.80 11.89 8.67
CA LEU A 53 -8.72 11.54 7.60
C LEU A 53 -10.14 12.02 7.89
N LYS A 54 -10.62 11.85 9.12
CA LYS A 54 -11.94 12.33 9.54
C LYS A 54 -12.06 13.85 9.44
N TRP A 55 -11.01 14.57 9.83
CA TRP A 55 -10.99 16.04 9.74
C TRP A 55 -10.92 16.53 8.29
N PHE A 56 -9.98 15.97 7.51
CA PHE A 56 -9.72 16.41 6.14
C PHE A 56 -10.85 16.02 5.19
N CYS A 57 -11.45 14.85 5.37
CA CYS A 57 -12.53 14.32 4.54
C CYS A 57 -13.91 14.53 5.18
N ALA A 58 -14.06 15.53 6.04
CA ALA A 58 -15.34 15.92 6.57
C ALA A 58 -16.25 16.42 5.42
N GLU A 59 -17.55 16.16 5.52
CA GLU A 59 -18.51 16.64 4.53
C GLU A 59 -18.44 18.18 4.41
N GLY A 60 -18.36 18.68 3.17
CA GLY A 60 -18.23 20.11 2.90
C GLY A 60 -16.80 20.66 3.05
N SER A 61 -15.78 19.82 3.29
CA SER A 61 -14.38 20.26 3.34
C SER A 61 -13.80 20.60 1.96
N GLY A 62 -14.47 20.21 0.87
CA GLY A 62 -13.98 20.39 -0.50
C GLY A 62 -12.86 19.42 -0.91
N HIS A 63 -12.60 18.40 -0.10
CA HIS A 63 -11.54 17.40 -0.32
C HIS A 63 -12.07 16.06 -0.85
N ASP A 64 -13.34 15.96 -1.22
CA ASP A 64 -13.98 14.69 -1.63
C ASP A 64 -13.26 14.01 -2.80
N GLU A 65 -12.70 14.82 -3.70
CA GLU A 65 -11.96 14.34 -4.86
C GLU A 65 -10.51 13.95 -4.56
N ASP A 66 -9.97 14.37 -3.41
CA ASP A 66 -8.61 14.01 -3.00
C ASP A 66 -8.55 12.50 -2.71
N ARG A 67 -7.46 11.86 -3.18
CA ARG A 67 -7.25 10.41 -3.07
C ARG A 67 -7.44 9.82 -1.65
N PRO A 68 -6.93 10.41 -0.55
CA PRO A 68 -7.22 9.93 0.80
C PRO A 68 -8.72 9.89 1.13
N CYS A 69 -9.51 10.85 0.62
CA CYS A 69 -10.95 10.94 0.89
C CYS A 69 -11.77 9.97 0.05
N LYS A 70 -11.43 9.74 -1.22
CA LYS A 70 -12.03 8.66 -2.02
C LYS A 70 -11.87 7.30 -1.35
N THR A 71 -10.67 7.02 -0.84
CA THR A 71 -10.37 5.76 -0.14
C THR A 71 -11.12 5.65 1.18
N PHE A 72 -11.17 6.75 1.95
CA PHE A 72 -11.88 6.80 3.22
C PHE A 72 -13.40 6.64 3.05
N SER A 73 -14.00 7.31 2.07
CA SER A 73 -15.43 7.18 1.72
C SER A 73 -15.78 5.75 1.34
N TYR A 74 -14.96 5.12 0.49
CA TYR A 74 -15.12 3.70 0.15
C TYR A 74 -15.06 2.80 1.39
N MET A 75 -14.06 2.98 2.25
CA MET A 75 -13.94 2.21 3.50
C MET A 75 -15.17 2.39 4.40
N GLN A 76 -15.68 3.61 4.53
CA GLN A 76 -16.91 3.86 5.30
C GLN A 76 -18.13 3.17 4.71
N LYS A 77 -18.34 3.27 3.39
CA LYS A 77 -19.45 2.60 2.68
C LYS A 77 -19.38 1.09 2.88
N ARG A 78 -18.20 0.50 2.74
CA ARG A 78 -17.97 -0.94 2.93
C ARG A 78 -18.20 -1.40 4.37
N LEU A 79 -17.84 -0.58 5.36
CA LEU A 79 -18.11 -0.87 6.78
C LEU A 79 -19.59 -0.74 7.14
N LYS A 80 -20.31 0.18 6.50
CA LYS A 80 -21.76 0.39 6.70
C LYS A 80 -22.63 -0.64 5.99
N ALA A 81 -22.14 -1.26 4.91
CA ALA A 81 -22.84 -2.32 4.21
C ALA A 81 -23.04 -3.54 5.14
N THR A 82 -24.28 -4.01 5.28
CA THR A 82 -24.65 -5.09 6.20
C THR A 82 -24.71 -6.46 5.52
N ASP A 83 -25.04 -6.50 4.23
CA ASP A 83 -25.16 -7.70 3.42
C ASP A 83 -23.92 -7.96 2.55
N ALA A 84 -23.72 -9.23 2.19
CA ALA A 84 -22.55 -9.67 1.44
C ALA A 84 -22.56 -9.16 -0.01
N ASP A 85 -23.73 -9.07 -0.63
CA ASP A 85 -23.88 -8.62 -2.01
C ASP A 85 -23.55 -7.13 -2.17
N ALA A 86 -24.00 -6.27 -1.25
CA ALA A 86 -23.62 -4.85 -1.22
C ALA A 86 -22.12 -4.65 -1.01
N LYS A 87 -21.48 -5.44 -0.13
CA LYS A 87 -20.02 -5.41 0.05
C LYS A 87 -19.29 -5.83 -1.22
N LYS A 88 -19.74 -6.91 -1.87
CA LYS A 88 -19.17 -7.39 -3.12
C LYS A 88 -19.28 -6.35 -4.22
N LYS A 89 -20.46 -5.73 -4.38
CA LYS A 89 -20.68 -4.65 -5.35
C LYS A 89 -19.74 -3.47 -5.11
N LEU A 90 -19.59 -3.01 -3.86
CA LEU A 90 -18.65 -1.94 -3.52
C LEU A 90 -17.19 -2.32 -3.85
N GLU A 91 -16.80 -3.57 -3.59
CA GLU A 91 -15.45 -4.07 -3.92
C GLU A 91 -15.21 -4.12 -5.43
N GLU A 92 -16.22 -4.51 -6.22
CA GLU A 92 -16.15 -4.52 -7.69
C GLU A 92 -16.09 -3.10 -8.26
N GLU A 93 -16.94 -2.19 -7.80
CA GLU A 93 -16.91 -0.76 -8.16
C GLU A 93 -15.55 -0.14 -7.83
N HIS A 94 -14.99 -0.43 -6.65
CA HIS A 94 -13.67 0.06 -6.28
C HIS A 94 -12.56 -0.50 -7.18
N LYS A 95 -12.59 -1.80 -7.45
CA LYS A 95 -11.62 -2.45 -8.36
C LYS A 95 -11.67 -1.87 -9.77
N ALA A 96 -12.86 -1.53 -10.27
CA ALA A 96 -13.02 -0.93 -11.59
C ALA A 96 -12.33 0.45 -11.72
N THR A 97 -12.11 1.16 -10.60
CA THR A 97 -11.38 2.44 -10.57
C THR A 97 -9.86 2.29 -10.45
N MET A 98 -9.35 1.07 -10.31
CA MET A 98 -7.92 0.83 -10.13
C MET A 98 -7.22 0.60 -11.47
N PRO A 99 -6.07 1.24 -11.69
CA PRO A 99 -5.25 0.98 -12.88
C PRO A 99 -4.70 -0.43 -12.84
N THR A 100 -4.72 -1.11 -13.99
CA THR A 100 -4.21 -2.46 -14.15
C THR A 100 -2.76 -2.46 -14.66
N ASP A 101 -2.35 -1.41 -15.37
CA ASP A 101 -1.01 -1.23 -15.90
C ASP A 101 -0.05 -0.57 -14.90
N GLU A 102 1.26 -0.74 -15.12
CA GLU A 102 2.30 -0.25 -14.21
C GLU A 102 2.42 1.27 -14.16
N ALA A 103 2.15 1.96 -15.27
CA ALA A 103 2.24 3.42 -15.32
C ALA A 103 1.11 4.04 -14.49
N GLY A 104 -0.12 3.56 -14.68
CA GLY A 104 -1.29 3.95 -13.88
C GLY A 104 -1.10 3.62 -12.40
N LYS A 105 -0.55 2.45 -12.04
CA LYS A 105 -0.23 2.14 -10.63
C LYS A 105 0.80 3.09 -10.04
N LYS A 106 1.83 3.46 -10.80
CA LYS A 106 2.86 4.41 -10.36
C LYS A 106 2.26 5.79 -10.14
N GLN A 107 1.43 6.26 -11.06
CA GLN A 107 0.70 7.53 -10.95
C GLN A 107 -0.24 7.50 -9.73
N LEU A 108 -1.03 6.44 -9.57
CA LEU A 108 -1.90 6.26 -8.41
C LEU A 108 -1.13 6.33 -7.09
N GLY A 109 0.05 5.70 -7.04
CA GLY A 109 0.94 5.77 -5.89
C GLY A 109 1.46 7.19 -5.62
N ALA A 110 1.75 7.97 -6.67
CA ALA A 110 2.18 9.36 -6.55
C ALA A 110 1.04 10.24 -6.03
N GLU A 111 -0.13 10.20 -6.64
CA GLU A 111 -1.34 10.93 -6.23
C GLU A 111 -1.74 10.58 -4.80
N THR A 112 -1.62 9.30 -4.41
CA THR A 112 -1.87 8.87 -3.04
C THR A 112 -0.91 9.58 -2.08
N ARG A 113 0.40 9.54 -2.34
CA ARG A 113 1.41 10.19 -1.48
C ARG A 113 1.21 11.69 -1.40
N GLU A 114 0.92 12.33 -2.52
CA GLU A 114 0.64 13.77 -2.61
C GLU A 114 -0.60 14.15 -1.79
N GLY A 115 -1.71 13.44 -1.98
CA GLY A 115 -2.94 13.70 -1.22
C GLY A 115 -2.74 13.51 0.30
N PHE A 116 -2.03 12.46 0.71
CA PHE A 116 -1.71 12.24 2.13
C PHE A 116 -0.79 13.33 2.70
N LEU A 117 0.15 13.83 1.90
CA LEU A 117 1.05 14.91 2.29
C LEU A 117 0.33 16.27 2.36
N LYS A 118 -0.57 16.56 1.42
CA LYS A 118 -1.49 17.71 1.45
C LYS A 118 -2.31 17.69 2.74
N MET A 119 -2.95 16.55 3.04
CA MET A 119 -3.72 16.37 4.27
C MET A 119 -2.89 16.66 5.53
N TYR A 120 -1.70 16.08 5.65
CA TYR A 120 -0.84 16.30 6.83
C TYR A 120 -0.42 17.77 6.96
N LYS A 121 -0.01 18.41 5.85
CA LYS A 121 0.36 19.84 5.85
C LYS A 121 -0.81 20.73 6.25
N SER A 122 -1.99 20.53 5.67
CA SER A 122 -3.20 21.29 6.01
C SER A 122 -3.60 21.09 7.46
N PHE A 123 -3.52 19.86 7.97
CA PHE A 123 -3.85 19.56 9.36
C PHE A 123 -2.91 20.27 10.34
N CYS A 124 -1.60 20.22 10.09
CA CYS A 124 -0.58 20.80 10.96
C CYS A 124 -0.35 22.31 10.77
N ALA A 125 -0.90 22.91 9.71
CA ALA A 125 -0.89 24.36 9.53
C ALA A 125 -1.93 25.09 10.41
N GLN A 126 -2.91 24.37 10.97
CA GLN A 126 -3.88 24.96 11.87
C GLN A 126 -3.26 25.35 13.21
N THR A 127 -3.72 26.46 13.79
CA THR A 127 -3.24 26.98 15.08
C THR A 127 -4.41 27.23 16.04
N PRO A 128 -4.59 26.41 17.09
CA PRO A 128 -3.92 25.12 17.31
C PRO A 128 -4.46 24.04 16.35
N PRO A 129 -3.67 22.99 16.06
CA PRO A 129 -4.18 21.85 15.30
C PRO A 129 -5.23 21.09 16.11
N PRO A 130 -6.26 20.48 15.47
CA PRO A 130 -7.34 19.76 16.16
C PRO A 130 -6.84 18.65 17.08
N ASN A 131 -5.76 17.98 16.68
CA ASN A 131 -4.99 17.11 17.57
C ASN A 131 -3.48 17.37 17.41
N PRO A 132 -2.85 18.06 18.37
CA PRO A 132 -1.42 18.34 18.36
C PRO A 132 -0.54 17.09 18.27
N ALA A 133 -1.01 15.94 18.79
CA ALA A 133 -0.27 14.69 18.77
C ALA A 133 0.04 14.19 17.35
N VAL A 134 -0.78 14.55 16.36
CA VAL A 134 -0.52 14.24 14.95
C VAL A 134 0.77 14.89 14.46
N CYS A 135 0.99 16.15 14.85
CA CYS A 135 2.11 16.96 14.37
C CYS A 135 3.39 16.74 15.19
N SER A 136 3.27 16.24 16.42
CA SER A 136 4.40 15.87 17.27
C SER A 136 4.78 14.38 17.22
N ASP A 137 4.02 13.52 16.52
CA ASP A 137 4.37 12.09 16.39
C ASP A 137 5.52 11.88 15.40
N GLU A 138 6.67 11.47 15.93
CA GLU A 138 7.90 11.26 15.16
C GLU A 138 7.76 10.19 14.06
N SER A 139 6.91 9.18 14.26
CA SER A 139 6.72 8.11 13.26
C SER A 139 5.94 8.64 12.05
N LEU A 140 4.88 9.42 12.28
CA LEU A 140 4.11 10.08 11.24
C LEU A 140 4.96 11.11 10.51
N LYS A 141 5.67 11.95 11.25
CA LYS A 141 6.56 12.96 10.67
C LYS A 141 7.56 12.34 9.70
N LYS A 142 8.26 11.26 10.10
CA LYS A 142 9.20 10.53 9.22
C LYS A 142 8.54 9.96 7.96
N VAL A 143 7.29 9.49 8.06
CA VAL A 143 6.53 9.00 6.88
C VAL A 143 6.23 10.15 5.92
N PHE A 144 5.75 11.28 6.41
CA PHE A 144 5.40 12.42 5.57
C PHE A 144 6.63 13.14 5.01
N GLU A 145 7.73 13.20 5.74
CA GLU A 145 9.03 13.66 5.24
C GLU A 145 9.51 12.79 4.08
N ARG A 146 9.40 11.45 4.20
CA ARG A 146 9.72 10.55 3.10
C ARG A 146 8.82 10.77 1.88
N PHE A 147 7.52 11.01 2.10
CA PHE A 147 6.60 11.34 1.01
C PHE A 147 6.99 12.65 0.32
N ASN A 148 7.39 13.66 1.10
CA ASN A 148 7.86 14.94 0.57
C ASN A 148 9.13 14.79 -0.26
N GLN A 149 10.11 14.01 0.23
CA GLN A 149 11.35 13.72 -0.51
C GLN A 149 11.06 13.03 -1.84
N MET A 150 10.21 12.00 -1.84
CA MET A 150 9.83 11.30 -3.07
C MET A 150 9.09 12.22 -4.06
N HIS A 151 8.21 13.09 -3.55
CA HIS A 151 7.49 14.07 -4.36
C HIS A 151 8.46 15.09 -5.00
N GLN A 152 9.45 15.58 -4.25
CA GLN A 152 10.45 16.52 -4.76
C GLN A 152 11.38 15.87 -5.80
N SER A 153 11.84 14.64 -5.55
CA SER A 153 12.69 13.91 -6.50
C SER A 153 11.98 13.62 -7.83
N ALA A 154 10.66 13.44 -7.82
CA ALA A 154 9.87 13.24 -9.03
C ALA A 154 9.62 14.53 -9.83
N ASN A 155 9.66 15.69 -9.17
CA ASN A 155 9.40 17.01 -9.77
C ASN A 155 10.68 17.84 -9.99
N LYS A 156 11.86 17.28 -9.72
CA LYS A 156 13.14 17.97 -9.97
C LYS A 156 13.33 18.05 -11.50
N PRO A 157 13.54 19.26 -12.07
CA PRO A 157 13.91 19.38 -13.47
C PRO A 157 15.19 18.57 -13.70
N SER A 158 15.18 17.67 -14.68
CA SER A 158 16.40 17.02 -15.13
C SER A 158 17.36 18.13 -15.61
N PRO A 159 18.64 18.16 -15.19
CA PRO A 159 19.58 19.11 -15.75
C PRO A 159 19.66 18.82 -17.25
N ILE A 160 19.15 19.77 -18.05
CA ILE A 160 19.33 19.77 -19.50
C ILE A 160 20.84 19.87 -19.68
N ALA A 161 21.46 18.77 -20.12
CA ALA A 161 22.85 18.80 -20.54
C ALA A 161 22.97 19.85 -21.66
N PRO A 162 23.90 20.82 -21.57
CA PRO A 162 24.12 21.74 -22.66
C PRO A 162 24.57 20.91 -23.88
N VAL A 163 23.77 20.97 -24.94
CA VAL A 163 24.18 20.52 -26.27
C VAL A 163 25.23 21.53 -26.72
N LEU A 164 26.49 21.09 -26.73
CA LEU A 164 27.62 21.77 -27.35
C LEU A 164 27.62 21.45 -28.85
#